data_AF-A0A3B9UQL6-F1
#
_entry.id   AF-A0A3B9UQL6-F1
#
_cell.length_a   1.000
_cell.length_b   1.000
_cell.length_c   1.000
_cell.angle_alpha   90.00
_cell.angle_beta   90.00
_cell.angle_gamma   90.00
#
_symmetry.space_group_name_H-M   'P 1'
#
loop_
_entity.id
_entity.type
_entity.pdbx_description
1 polymer ?
#
loop_
_entity_poly.entity_id
_entity_poly.type
_entity_poly.pdbx_seq_one_letter_code
_entity_poly.pdbx_strand_id
1 'polypeptide(L)' 'MKIDIKRLSINCGNEEYEMLQNIKNNENGFYNPVYEKSYEEYLLWLQKEDDYSKGSNLPDGWIPETTYFLYIDG' A
#
# COMPACT_ATOMS: atom_id res chain seq x y z
N MET A 1 17.13 -0.31 -17.78
CA MET A 1 15.85 -0.04 -17.12
C MET A 1 15.20 -1.36 -16.74
N LYS A 2 15.26 -1.74 -15.46
CA LYS A 2 14.55 -2.93 -14.95
C LYS A 2 13.25 -2.48 -14.31
N ILE A 3 12.14 -3.11 -14.66
CA ILE A 3 10.84 -2.81 -14.08
C ILE A 3 10.37 -4.05 -13.32
N ASP A 4 10.08 -3.89 -12.05
CA ASP A 4 9.54 -4.94 -11.20
C ASP A 4 8.22 -4.47 -10.56
N ILE A 5 7.27 -5.39 -10.44
CA ILE A 5 6.03 -5.15 -9.70
C ILE A 5 6.04 -6.12 -8.52
N LYS A 6 5.99 -5.59 -7.30
CA LYS A 6 5.92 -6.40 -6.08
C LYS A 6 4.58 -6.20 -5.42
N ARG A 7 3.97 -7.31 -5.00
CA ARG A 7 2.73 -7.28 -4.21
C ARG A 7 3.02 -6.59 -2.88
N LEU A 8 2.10 -5.75 -2.42
CA LEU A 8 2.10 -5.28 -1.04
C LEU A 8 2.16 -6.48 -0.09
N SER A 9 3.02 -6.41 0.92
CA SER A 9 3.09 -7.42 1.97
C SER A 9 3.44 -6.77 3.29
N ILE A 10 3.26 -7.52 4.38
CA ILE A 10 3.67 -7.11 5.73
C ILE A 10 5.19 -6.84 5.87
N ASN A 11 5.99 -7.22 4.87
CA ASN A 11 7.43 -6.99 4.84
C ASN A 11 7.83 -5.72 4.08
N CYS A 12 6.87 -5.00 3.47
CA CYS A 12 7.14 -3.69 2.91
C CYS A 12 7.62 -2.74 4.01
N GLY A 13 8.59 -1.90 3.70
CA GLY A 13 9.39 -1.18 4.69
C GLY A 13 9.41 0.31 4.44
N ASN A 14 10.54 0.92 4.76
CA ASN A 14 10.71 2.37 4.68
C ASN A 14 10.66 2.91 3.24
N GLU A 15 11.10 2.15 2.25
CA GLU A 15 11.11 2.60 0.85
C GLU A 15 9.70 2.92 0.35
N GLU A 16 8.75 2.01 0.57
CA GLU A 16 7.36 2.20 0.16
C GLU A 16 6.65 3.23 1.03
N TYR A 17 6.98 3.29 2.34
CA TYR A 17 6.46 4.31 3.24
C TYR A 17 6.84 5.72 2.78
N GLU A 18 8.13 5.98 2.54
CA GLU A 18 8.61 7.28 2.09
C GLU A 18 8.03 7.64 0.71
N MET A 19 7.90 6.67 -0.20
CA MET A 19 7.21 6.88 -1.47
C MET A 19 5.77 7.36 -1.24
N LEU A 20 5.01 6.70 -0.35
CA LEU A 20 3.64 7.08 -0.01
C LEU A 20 3.57 8.44 0.69
N GLN A 21 4.58 8.87 1.44
CA GLN A 21 4.63 10.23 2.01
C GLN A 21 4.87 11.31 0.95
N ASN A 22 5.43 10.96 -0.21
CA ASN A 22 5.65 11.89 -1.31
C ASN A 22 4.45 12.02 -2.27
N ILE A 23 3.42 11.19 -2.13
CA ILE A 23 2.20 11.22 -2.93
C ILE A 23 1.08 11.80 -2.08
N LYS A 24 0.60 13.00 -2.40
CA LYS A 24 -0.46 13.62 -1.60
C LYS A 24 -1.76 12.83 -1.70
N ASN A 25 -2.57 12.88 -0.65
CA ASN A 25 -3.91 12.31 -0.73
C ASN A 25 -4.74 13.02 -1.82
N ASN A 26 -5.44 12.24 -2.65
CA ASN A 26 -6.20 12.69 -3.83
C ASN A 26 -5.35 13.34 -4.93
N GLU A 27 -4.06 13.03 -5.00
CA GLU A 27 -3.20 13.44 -6.09
C GLU A 27 -3.54 12.65 -7.37
N ASN A 28 -3.89 13.33 -8.46
CA ASN A 28 -4.21 12.72 -9.75
C ASN A 28 -5.31 11.63 -9.70
N GLY A 29 -6.25 11.73 -8.76
CA GLY A 29 -7.33 10.75 -8.57
C GLY A 29 -6.91 9.50 -7.79
N PHE A 30 -5.68 9.45 -7.29
CA PHE A 30 -5.23 8.40 -6.37
C PHE A 30 -5.58 8.78 -4.94
N TYR A 31 -6.42 7.96 -4.30
CA TYR A 31 -6.65 8.05 -2.87
C TYR A 31 -5.49 7.38 -2.13
N ASN A 32 -4.70 8.17 -1.41
CA ASN A 32 -3.57 7.67 -0.63
C ASN A 32 -3.92 7.68 0.86
N PRO A 33 -4.35 6.54 1.44
CA PRO A 33 -4.70 6.48 2.85
C PRO A 33 -3.51 6.61 3.80
N VAL A 34 -2.27 6.59 3.29
CA VAL A 34 -1.03 6.57 4.08
C VAL A 34 -0.35 7.93 4.18
N TYR A 35 -0.65 8.88 3.29
CA TYR A 35 -0.08 10.23 3.35
C TYR A 35 -0.37 10.90 4.72
N GLU A 36 0.65 11.50 5.34
CA GLU A 36 0.63 12.11 6.69
C GLU A 36 0.39 11.14 7.86
N LYS A 37 0.44 9.82 7.63
CA LYS A 37 0.42 8.81 8.69
C LYS A 37 1.80 8.54 9.27
N SER A 38 1.85 8.11 10.53
CA SER A 38 3.11 7.63 11.13
C SER A 38 3.56 6.31 10.49
N TYR A 39 4.84 5.94 10.71
CA TYR A 39 5.35 4.65 10.26
C TYR A 39 4.60 3.47 10.89
N GLU A 40 4.24 3.56 12.17
CA GLU A 40 3.44 2.53 12.86
C GLU A 40 2.05 2.38 12.24
N GLU A 41 1.39 3.50 11.91
CA GLU A 41 0.10 3.48 11.22
C GLU A 41 0.21 2.87 9.81
N TYR A 42 1.33 3.11 9.12
CA TYR A 42 1.64 2.46 7.84
C TYR A 42 1.77 0.93 7.99
N LEU A 43 2.46 0.44 9.02
CA LEU A 43 2.57 -1.01 9.27
C LEU A 43 1.19 -1.65 9.55
N LEU A 44 0.32 -0.95 10.28
CA LEU A 44 -1.06 -1.40 10.49
C LEU A 44 -1.87 -1.41 9.18
N TRP A 45 -1.65 -0.41 8.32
CA TRP A 45 -2.25 -0.38 6.99
C TRP A 45 -1.76 -1.55 6.13
N LEU A 46 -0.45 -1.86 6.11
CA LEU A 46 0.07 -3.03 5.38
C LEU A 46 -0.63 -4.33 5.79
N GLN A 47 -0.83 -4.54 7.10
CA GLN A 47 -1.53 -5.73 7.60
C GLN A 47 -2.99 -5.76 7.11
N LYS A 48 -3.68 -4.62 7.18
CA LYS A 48 -5.06 -4.50 6.71
C LYS A 48 -5.19 -4.82 5.22
N GLU A 49 -4.33 -4.25 4.38
CA GLU A 49 -4.35 -4.49 2.93
C GLU A 49 -3.96 -5.93 2.57
N ASP A 50 -3.00 -6.52 3.29
CA ASP A 50 -2.64 -7.93 3.13
C ASP A 50 -3.81 -8.86 3.51
N ASP A 51 -4.55 -8.56 4.58
CA ASP A 51 -5.78 -9.27 4.94
C ASP A 51 -6.86 -9.13 3.85
N TYR A 52 -7.08 -7.91 3.35
CA TYR A 52 -8.06 -7.61 2.30
C TYR A 52 -7.76 -8.41 1.04
N SER A 53 -6.48 -8.51 0.68
CA SER A 53 -6.02 -9.28 -0.48
C SER A 53 -6.19 -10.79 -0.35
N LYS A 54 -6.42 -11.30 0.87
CA LYS A 54 -6.73 -12.70 1.17
C LYS A 54 -8.23 -12.94 1.36
N GLY A 55 -9.05 -11.90 1.26
CA GLY A 55 -10.48 -11.97 1.55
C GLY A 55 -10.80 -12.03 3.05
N SER A 56 -9.85 -11.69 3.90
CA SER A 56 -9.98 -11.70 5.36
C SER A 56 -10.27 -10.29 5.87
N ASN A 57 -11.05 -10.18 6.96
CA ASN A 57 -11.34 -8.92 7.66
C ASN A 57 -11.91 -7.79 6.76
N LEU A 58 -12.47 -8.14 5.59
CA LEU A 58 -13.12 -7.20 4.69
C LEU A 58 -14.43 -6.67 5.30
N PRO A 59 -14.79 -5.40 5.04
CA PRO A 59 -16.12 -4.90 5.37
C PRO A 59 -17.21 -5.65 4.59
N ASP A 60 -18.41 -5.72 5.16
CA ASP A 60 -19.55 -6.37 4.50
C ASP A 60 -19.82 -5.77 3.11
N GLY A 61 -19.96 -6.65 2.12
CA GLY A 61 -20.20 -6.28 0.73
C GLY A 61 -18.96 -5.91 -0.08
N TRP A 62 -17.76 -5.94 0.51
CA TRP A 62 -16.50 -5.74 -0.21
C TRP A 62 -16.00 -7.04 -0.85
N ILE A 63 -15.18 -6.89 -1.90
CA ILE A 63 -14.46 -7.99 -2.53
C ILE A 63 -12.97 -7.88 -2.22
N PRO A 64 -12.19 -8.99 -2.29
CA PRO A 64 -10.75 -8.93 -2.14
C PRO A 64 -10.09 -8.00 -3.18
N GLU A 65 -9.14 -7.19 -2.75
CA GLU A 65 -8.32 -6.35 -3.61
C GLU A 65 -6.83 -6.53 -3.30
N THR A 66 -5.95 -6.35 -4.29
CA THR A 66 -4.51 -6.52 -4.09
C THR A 66 -3.76 -5.31 -4.60
N THR A 67 -3.04 -4.66 -3.69
CA THR A 67 -2.15 -3.53 -4.00
C THR A 67 -0.77 -4.03 -4.44
N TYR A 68 -0.18 -3.34 -5.42
CA TYR A 68 1.17 -3.61 -5.91
C TYR A 68 1.98 -2.30 -5.97
N PHE A 69 3.26 -2.41 -5.64
CA PHE A 69 4.25 -1.35 -5.83
C PHE A 69 5.03 -1.58 -7.11
N LEU A 70 5.19 -0.53 -7.91
CA LEU A 70 5.99 -0.50 -9.13
C LEU A 70 7.39 0.04 -8.81
N TYR A 71 8.42 -0.74 -9.08
CA TYR A 71 9.82 -0.36 -8.92
C TYR A 71 10.43 -0.18 -10.30
N ILE A 72 11.11 0.94 -10.50
CA ILE A 72 11.90 1.23 -11.70
C ILE A 72 13.36 1.31 -11.25
N ASP A 73 14.21 0.47 -11.84
CA ASP A 73 15.64 0.37 -11.56
C ASP A 73 15.96 0.05 -10.10
N GLY A 74 15.39 -1.05 -9.61
CA GLY A 74 15.54 -1.53 -8.23
C GLY A 74 16.97 -1.75 -7.75
#